data_AF-A0A523WP31-F1
#
_entry.id   AF-A0A523WP31-F1
#
_cell.length_a   1.000
_cell.length_b   1.000
_cell.length_c   1.000
_cell.angle_alpha   90.00
_cell.angle_beta   90.00
_cell.angle_gamma   90.00
#
_symmetry.space_group_name_H-M   'P 1'
#
loop_
_entity.id
_entity.type
_entity.pdbx_description
1 polymer ?
#
loop_
_entity_poly.entity_id
_entity_poly.type
_entity_poly.pdbx_seq_one_letter_code
_entity_poly.pdbx_strand_id
1 'polypeptide(L)'
;MKIQIPWKKSATVKELRQFALVMTGGLGVIGTIALLRGRPAAPYLLAIAGLFLLLGILFPKILRWPYALWMAFAFVLGQIVTTIILTRLFFLVM
;
A
#
# COMPACT_ATOMS: atom_id res chain seq x y z
N MET A 1 25.70 10.49 18.61
CA MET A 1 24.35 9.89 18.78
C MET A 1 23.65 9.88 17.42
N LYS A 2 23.70 8.76 16.68
CA LYS A 2 23.09 8.67 15.34
C LYS A 2 21.59 8.47 15.51
N ILE A 3 20.81 9.52 15.24
CA ILE A 3 19.36 9.44 15.16
C ILE A 3 19.03 8.56 13.94
N GLN A 4 18.82 7.26 14.17
CA GLN A 4 18.40 6.33 13.14
C GLN A 4 16.92 6.56 12.86
N ILE A 5 16.65 7.39 11.85
CA ILE A 5 15.30 7.60 11.32
C ILE A 5 14.84 6.24 10.73
N PRO A 6 13.77 5.60 11.24
CA PRO A 6 13.38 4.24 10.84
C PRO A 6 13.03 4.11 9.36
N TRP A 7 12.61 5.20 8.72
CA TRP A 7 12.28 5.27 7.28
C TRP A 7 13.51 5.26 6.36
N LYS A 8 14.71 5.46 6.93
CA LYS A 8 15.99 5.43 6.20
C LYS A 8 16.67 4.06 6.26
N LYS A 9 15.93 2.97 6.55
CA LYS A 9 16.39 1.65 6.13
C LYS A 9 16.27 1.61 4.61
N SER A 10 17.36 1.23 3.96
CA SER A 10 17.40 0.90 2.53
C SER A 10 16.31 -0.12 2.24
N ALA A 11 15.10 0.34 1.90
CA ALA A 11 13.95 -0.54 1.69
C ALA A 11 14.40 -1.69 0.80
N THR A 12 14.28 -2.91 1.34
CA THR A 12 14.89 -4.09 0.74
C THR A 12 14.13 -4.39 -0.54
N VAL A 13 14.81 -4.94 -1.56
CA VAL A 13 14.17 -5.31 -2.84
C VAL A 13 12.92 -6.18 -2.61
N LYS A 14 12.94 -7.02 -1.57
CA LYS A 14 11.80 -7.83 -1.12
C LYS A 14 10.61 -6.99 -0.65
N GLU A 15 10.82 -5.96 0.18
CA GLU A 15 9.75 -5.09 0.70
C GLU A 15 9.09 -4.28 -0.42
N LEU A 16 9.89 -3.77 -1.35
CA LEU A 16 9.40 -3.08 -2.55
C LEU A 16 8.56 -3.99 -3.44
N ARG A 17 9.01 -5.24 -3.65
CA ARG A 17 8.25 -6.24 -4.42
C ARG A 17 6.94 -6.58 -3.73
N GLN A 18 6.95 -6.81 -2.41
CA GLN A 18 5.72 -7.07 -1.65
C GLN A 18 4.75 -5.89 -1.75
N PHE A 19 5.23 -4.66 -1.63
CA PHE A 19 4.41 -3.46 -1.82
C PHE A 19 3.79 -3.40 -3.22
N ALA A 20 4.60 -3.58 -4.27
CA ALA A 20 4.11 -3.61 -5.65
C ALA A 20 3.06 -4.71 -5.87
N LEU A 21 3.24 -5.88 -5.25
CA LEU A 21 2.35 -7.03 -5.38
C LEU A 21 1.02 -6.79 -4.66
N VAL A 22 1.05 -6.19 -3.46
CA VAL A 22 -0.15 -5.77 -2.73
C VAL A 22 -0.92 -4.70 -3.49
N MET A 23 -0.22 -3.70 -4.03
CA MET A 23 -0.85 -2.63 -4.82
C MET A 23 -1.44 -3.15 -6.13
N THR A 24 -0.72 -4.01 -6.85
CA THR A 24 -1.22 -4.63 -8.08
C THR A 24 -2.39 -5.55 -7.78
N GLY A 25 -2.32 -6.36 -6.73
CA GLY A 25 -3.43 -7.24 -6.32
C GLY A 25 -4.67 -6.43 -5.95
N GLY A 26 -4.51 -5.39 -5.12
CA GLY A 26 -5.60 -4.51 -4.71
C GLY A 26 -6.25 -3.78 -5.88
N LEU A 27 -5.46 -3.04 -6.68
CA LEU A 27 -5.99 -2.33 -7.86
C LEU A 27 -6.50 -3.30 -8.93
N GLY A 28 -5.87 -4.46 -9.10
CA GLY A 28 -6.30 -5.48 -10.05
C GLY A 28 -7.67 -6.05 -9.70
N VAL A 29 -7.90 -6.40 -8.43
CA VAL A 29 -9.22 -6.86 -7.96
C VAL A 29 -10.26 -5.76 -8.10
N ILE A 30 -9.96 -4.53 -7.65
CA ILE A 30 -10.90 -3.40 -7.77
C ILE A 30 -11.21 -3.09 -9.23
N GLY A 31 -10.19 -3.08 -10.10
CA GLY A 31 -10.33 -2.85 -11.54
C GLY A 31 -11.15 -3.94 -12.22
N THR A 32 -10.96 -5.21 -11.84
CA THR A 32 -11.75 -6.33 -12.36
C THR A 32 -13.21 -6.23 -11.92
N ILE A 33 -13.47 -5.93 -10.64
CA ILE A 33 -14.83 -5.72 -10.12
C ILE A 33 -15.50 -4.50 -10.79
N ALA A 34 -14.74 -3.43 -11.02
CA ALA A 34 -15.24 -2.23 -11.70
C ALA A 34 -15.58 -2.52 -13.18
N LEU A 35 -14.81 -3.39 -13.84
CA LEU A 35 -15.04 -3.83 -15.21
C LEU A 35 -16.30 -4.69 -15.30
N LEU A 36 -16.50 -5.61 -14.36
CA LEU A 36 -17.74 -6.40 -14.22
C LEU A 36 -18.97 -5.51 -13.93
N ARG A 37 -18.78 -4.36 -13.27
CA ARG A 37 -19.83 -3.36 -13.02
C ARG A 37 -20.04 -2.37 -14.18
N GLY A 38 -19.33 -2.51 -15.30
CA GLY A 38 -19.48 -1.64 -16.47
C GLY A 38 -19.12 -0.17 -16.22
N ARG A 39 -18.31 0.12 -15.19
CA ARG A 39 -17.92 1.50 -14.86
C ARG A 39 -16.92 2.00 -15.92
N PRO A 40 -17.10 3.20 -16.50
CA PRO A 40 -16.18 3.74 -17.52
C PRO A 40 -14.75 3.98 -16.98
N ALA A 41 -14.58 4.02 -15.67
CA ALA A 41 -13.28 4.13 -15.01
C ALA A 41 -12.48 2.79 -14.94
N ALA A 42 -13.10 1.66 -15.28
CA ALA A 42 -12.49 0.34 -15.20
C ALA A 42 -11.20 0.15 -16.02
N PRO A 43 -11.13 0.54 -17.31
CA PRO A 43 -9.90 0.40 -18.09
C PRO A 43 -8.77 1.28 -17.56
N TYR A 44 -9.07 2.47 -17.02
CA TYR A 44 -8.07 3.32 -16.38
C TYR A 44 -7.50 2.69 -15.11
N LEU A 45 -8.35 2.09 -14.27
CA LEU A 45 -7.90 1.39 -13.07
C LEU A 45 -7.00 0.19 -13.40
N LEU A 46 -7.37 -0.60 -14.41
CA LEU A 46 -6.56 -1.72 -14.87
C LEU A 46 -5.25 -1.27 -15.53
N ALA A 47 -5.27 -0.18 -16.30
CA ALA A 47 -4.06 0.41 -16.87
C ALA A 47 -3.11 0.89 -15.75
N ILE A 48 -3.63 1.54 -14.70
CA ILE A 48 -2.84 1.94 -13.53
C ILE A 48 -2.30 0.70 -12.80
N ALA A 49 -3.10 -0.36 -12.62
CA ALA A 49 -2.65 -1.61 -12.00
C ALA A 49 -1.50 -2.26 -12.80
N GLY A 50 -1.64 -2.35 -14.12
CA GLY A 50 -0.62 -2.89 -15.02
C GLY A 50 0.65 -2.04 -15.04
N LEU A 51 0.51 -0.71 -15.03
CA LEU A 51 1.63 0.21 -14.94
C LEU A 51 2.37 0.07 -13.61
N PHE A 52 1.64 -0.11 -12.50
CA PHE A 52 2.23 -0.34 -11.18
C PHE A 52 2.98 -1.67 -11.09
N LEU A 53 2.45 -2.72 -11.73
CA LEU A 53 3.11 -4.02 -11.82
C LEU A 53 4.40 -3.91 -12.66
N LEU A 54 4.32 -3.27 -13.82
CA LEU A 54 5.47 -3.04 -14.69
C LEU A 54 6.55 -2.20 -13.99
N LEU A 55 6.18 -1.11 -13.31
CA LEU A 55 7.13 -0.30 -12.53
C LEU A 55 7.71 -1.08 -11.35
N GLY A 56 6.91 -1.92 -10.70
CA GLY A 56 7.38 -2.78 -9.61
C GLY A 56 8.40 -3.83 -10.04
N ILE A 57 8.30 -4.32 -11.29
CA ILE A 57 9.20 -5.31 -11.86
C ILE A 57 10.43 -4.65 -12.52
N LEU A 58 10.24 -3.64 -13.38
CA LEU A 58 11.33 -2.99 -14.14
C LEU A 58 12.14 -2.00 -13.29
N PHE A 59 11.49 -1.20 -12.44
CA PHE A 59 12.15 -0.11 -11.72
C PHE A 59 11.78 -0.06 -10.23
N PRO A 60 12.21 -1.06 -9.43
CA PRO A 60 11.99 -1.05 -7.98
C PRO A 60 12.59 0.21 -7.33
N LYS A 61 13.69 0.76 -7.86
CA LYS A 61 14.31 1.98 -7.33
C LYS A 61 13.37 3.19 -7.31
N ILE A 62 12.47 3.33 -8.28
CA ILE A 62 11.50 4.44 -8.32
C ILE A 62 10.38 4.24 -7.29
N LEU A 63 10.02 2.98 -7.00
CA LEU A 63 9.05 2.63 -5.96
C LEU A 63 9.50 2.99 -4.54
N ARG A 64 10.79 3.32 -4.30
CA ARG A 64 11.25 3.77 -2.98
C ARG A 64 10.52 5.00 -2.46
N TRP A 65 10.27 5.98 -3.32
CA TRP A 65 9.60 7.23 -2.95
C TRP A 65 8.13 6.99 -2.57
N PRO A 66 7.32 6.36 -3.44
CA PRO A 66 5.94 5.98 -3.10
C PRO A 66 5.87 5.05 -1.89
N TYR A 67 6.79 4.09 -1.76
CA TYR A 67 6.84 3.17 -0.62
C TYR A 67 7.10 3.90 0.69
N ALA A 68 8.05 4.83 0.73
CA ALA A 68 8.33 5.62 1.93
C ALA A 68 7.11 6.46 2.35
N LEU A 69 6.44 7.10 1.39
CA LEU A 69 5.22 7.86 1.64
C LEU A 69 4.09 6.96 2.16
N TRP A 70 3.90 5.80 1.53
CA TRP A 70 2.91 4.82 1.94
C TRP A 70 3.18 4.27 3.34
N MET A 71 4.43 3.98 3.67
CA MET A 71 4.82 3.49 5.00
C MET A 71 4.56 4.55 6.08
N ALA A 72 4.81 5.84 5.80
CA ALA A 72 4.46 6.92 6.70
C ALA A 72 2.93 6.99 6.93
N PHE A 73 2.15 6.84 5.86
CA PHE A 73 0.69 6.80 5.94
C PHE A 73 0.19 5.58 6.73
N ALA A 74 0.75 4.40 6.47
CA ALA A 74 0.43 3.16 7.17
C ALA A 74 0.72 3.25 8.67
N PHE A 75 1.73 4.00 9.08
CA PHE A 75 2.03 4.21 10.50
C PHE A 75 0.99 5.07 11.20
N VAL A 76 0.55 6.16 10.56
CA VAL A 76 -0.55 6.99 11.07
C VAL A 76 -1.84 6.17 11.16
N LEU A 77 -2.15 5.41 10.10
CA LEU A 77 -3.29 4.49 10.10
C LEU A 77 -3.17 3.44 11.19
N GLY A 78 -2.00 2.85 11.40
CA GLY A 78 -1.75 1.87 12.46
C GLY A 78 -2.06 2.44 13.84
N GLN A 79 -1.62 3.67 14.12
CA GLN A 79 -1.92 4.33 15.39
C GLN A 79 -3.43 4.53 15.56
N ILE A 80 -4.13 4.97 14.52
CA ILE A 80 -5.59 5.16 14.54
C ILE A 80 -6.30 3.82 14.76
N VAL A 81 -5.95 2.80 13.99
CA VAL A 81 -6.55 1.46 14.05
C VAL A 81 -6.31 0.82 15.41
N THR A 82 -5.08 0.84 15.94
CA THR A 82 -4.78 0.31 17.27
C THR A 82 -5.58 1.04 18.35
N THR A 83 -5.69 2.37 18.28
CA THR A 83 -6.51 3.16 19.22
C THR A 83 -7.98 2.74 19.15
N ILE A 84 -8.53 2.61 17.94
CA ILE A 84 -9.93 2.21 17.72
C ILE A 84 -10.17 0.78 18.23
N ILE A 85 -9.31 -0.18 17.86
CA ILE A 85 -9.45 -1.59 18.25
C ILE A 85 -9.38 -1.74 19.77
N LEU A 86 -8.40 -1.11 20.42
CA LEU A 86 -8.25 -1.17 21.88
C LEU A 86 -9.42 -0.52 22.59
N THR A 87 -9.88 0.64 22.12
CA THR A 87 -11.05 1.33 22.68
C THR A 87 -12.30 0.46 22.55
N ARG A 88 -12.54 -0.10 21.35
CA ARG A 88 -13.68 -0.99 21.10
C ARG A 88 -13.63 -2.25 21.97
N LEU A 89 -12.46 -2.87 22.11
CA LEU A 89 -12.28 -4.04 22.97
C LEU A 89 -12.58 -3.73 24.43
N PHE A 90 -12.10 -2.59 24.93
CA PHE A 90 -12.34 -2.17 26.31
C PHE A 90 -13.84 -1.97 26.59
N PHE A 91 -14.54 -1.23 25.72
CA PHE A 91 -15.98 -1.01 25.84
C PHE A 91 -16.83 -2.27 25.60
N LEU A 92 -16.30 -3.31 24.95
CA LEU A 92 -17.03 -4.55 24.73
C LEU A 92 -16.93 -5.51 25.93
N VAL A 93 -15.84 -5.43 26.69
CA VAL A 93 -15.60 -6.26 27.88
C VAL A 93 -16.25 -5.68 29.14
N MET A 94 -16.32 -4.35 29.24
CA MET A 94 -16.91 -3.62 30.38
C MET A 94 -18.41 -3.46 30.23
#